data_AF-A0A925UTB6-F1
#
_entry.id   AF-A0A925UTB6-F1
#
_cell.length_a   1.000
_cell.length_b   1.000
_cell.length_c   1.000
_cell.angle_alpha   90.00
_cell.angle_beta   90.00
_cell.angle_gamma   90.00
#
_symmetry.space_group_name_H-M   'P 1'
#
loop_
_entity.id
_entity.type
_entity.pdbx_description
1 polymer ?
#
loop_
_entity_poly.entity_id
_entity_poly.type
_entity_poly.pdbx_seq_one_letter_code
_entity_poly.pdbx_strand_id
1 'polypeptide(L)'
;MNIILYNNLGEAEAFIDSNEEIFIYNLKGESVAYILNDNLIYSFKGSHLGWIKDEVLYDGDGQIVGSFESKCKCIPAKEKISPKRADKQEMEPRQKPMEKPNFTKTESFRDLMTFLNNK
;
A
#
# COMPACT_ATOMS: atom_id res chain seq x y z
N MET A 1 -15.56 4.69 -5.03
CA MET A 1 -15.49 4.17 -3.64
C MET A 1 -14.02 3.95 -3.35
N ASN A 2 -13.49 4.45 -2.25
CA ASN A 2 -12.05 4.34 -1.98
C ASN A 2 -11.80 3.19 -1.04
N ILE A 3 -10.73 2.43 -1.29
CA ILE A 3 -10.27 1.38 -0.38
C ILE A 3 -9.23 2.04 0.53
N ILE A 4 -9.52 2.11 1.83
CA ILE A 4 -8.59 2.67 2.81
C ILE A 4 -7.59 1.59 3.25
N LEU A 5 -6.32 1.98 3.33
CA LEU A 5 -5.22 1.16 3.79
C LEU A 5 -4.84 1.59 5.21
N TYR A 6 -4.79 0.61 6.10
CA TYR A 6 -4.47 0.77 7.50
C TYR A 6 -3.10 0.19 7.81
N ASN A 7 -2.33 0.88 8.64
CA ASN A 7 -1.08 0.36 9.20
C ASN A 7 -1.36 -0.75 10.23
N ASN A 8 -0.30 -1.39 10.72
CA ASN A 8 -0.42 -2.47 11.71
C ASN A 8 -0.99 -2.02 13.08
N LEU A 9 -1.04 -0.72 13.34
CA LEU A 9 -1.67 -0.14 14.55
C LEU A 9 -3.17 0.13 14.36
N GLY A 10 -3.70 0.02 13.14
CA GLY A 10 -5.10 0.30 12.83
C GLY A 10 -5.38 1.75 12.44
N GLU A 11 -4.34 2.53 12.12
CA GLU A 11 -4.46 3.91 11.67
C GLU A 11 -4.50 3.96 10.14
N ALA A 12 -5.41 4.77 9.60
CA ALA A 12 -5.48 4.97 8.16
C ALA A 12 -4.34 5.87 7.70
N GLU A 13 -3.60 5.45 6.68
CA GLU A 13 -2.46 6.23 6.17
C GLU A 13 -2.52 6.45 4.66
N ALA A 14 -3.16 5.54 3.92
CA ALA A 14 -3.24 5.59 2.47
C ALA A 14 -4.59 5.09 1.94
N PHE A 15 -4.84 5.28 0.66
CA PHE A 15 -6.02 4.76 -0.01
C PHE A 15 -5.77 4.44 -1.49
N ILE A 16 -6.60 3.53 -2.03
CA ILE A 16 -6.71 3.25 -3.47
C ILE A 16 -8.00 3.91 -3.96
N ASP A 17 -7.89 4.75 -4.99
CA ASP A 17 -9.04 5.38 -5.66
C ASP A 17 -9.65 4.39 -6.66
N SER A 18 -10.95 4.09 -6.56
CA SER A 18 -11.62 3.21 -7.55
C SER A 18 -11.58 3.73 -8.98
N ASN A 19 -11.41 5.04 -9.19
CA ASN A 19 -11.30 5.60 -10.53
C ASN A 19 -9.91 5.35 -11.13
N GLU A 20 -8.92 5.10 -10.27
CA GLU A 20 -7.54 4.82 -10.65
C GLU A 20 -6.99 3.72 -9.76
N GLU A 21 -7.56 2.53 -9.91
CA GLU A 21 -7.32 1.33 -9.08
C GLU A 21 -5.84 0.91 -9.03
N ILE A 22 -5.03 1.47 -9.92
CA ILE A 22 -3.58 1.24 -9.98
C ILE A 22 -2.79 2.15 -9.05
N PHE A 23 -3.30 3.26 -8.53
CA PHE A 23 -2.51 4.18 -7.70
C PHE A 23 -2.88 4.09 -6.22
N ILE A 24 -1.86 4.15 -5.39
CA ILE A 24 -1.97 4.28 -3.94
C ILE A 24 -1.60 5.72 -3.59
N TYR A 25 -2.50 6.39 -2.89
CA TYR A 25 -2.35 7.77 -2.45
C TYR A 25 -2.22 7.83 -0.94
N ASN A 26 -1.42 8.76 -0.42
CA ASN A 26 -1.51 9.10 1.00
C ASN A 26 -2.79 9.91 1.28
N LEU A 27 -3.15 10.09 2.55
CA LEU A 27 -4.36 10.87 2.90
C LEU A 27 -4.32 12.35 2.47
N LYS A 28 -3.15 12.89 2.11
CA LYS A 28 -3.01 14.25 1.56
C LYS A 28 -3.32 14.31 0.06
N GLY A 29 -3.38 13.16 -0.61
CA GLY A 29 -3.71 13.03 -2.03
C GLY A 29 -2.54 12.97 -2.98
N GLU A 30 -1.34 12.75 -2.45
CA GLU A 30 -0.12 12.53 -3.22
C GLU A 30 -0.01 11.04 -3.55
N SER A 31 0.22 10.68 -4.81
CA SER A 31 0.48 9.29 -5.16
C SER A 31 1.82 8.84 -4.58
N VAL A 32 1.83 7.75 -3.81
CA VAL A 32 3.02 7.23 -3.12
C VAL A 32 3.52 5.93 -3.72
N ALA A 33 2.63 5.12 -4.29
CA ALA A 33 2.95 3.85 -4.94
C ALA A 33 1.89 3.50 -5.99
N TYR A 34 2.10 2.40 -6.72
CA TYR A 34 1.13 1.87 -7.66
C TYR A 34 1.11 0.34 -7.69
N ILE A 35 -0.02 -0.22 -8.14
CA ILE A 35 -0.32 -1.64 -8.22
C ILE A 35 -0.26 -2.08 -9.68
N LEU A 36 0.41 -3.21 -9.94
CA LEU A 36 0.45 -3.85 -11.26
C LEU A 36 0.11 -5.34 -11.18
N ASN A 37 -0.37 -5.90 -12.29
CA ASN A 37 -0.74 -7.32 -12.39
C ASN A 37 -1.64 -7.75 -11.22
N ASP A 38 -2.57 -6.88 -10.85
CA ASP A 38 -3.58 -7.04 -9.80
C ASP A 38 -3.06 -7.14 -8.36
N ASN A 39 -1.76 -7.26 -8.12
CA ASN A 39 -1.24 -7.43 -6.76
C ASN A 39 0.20 -6.95 -6.48
N LEU A 40 0.94 -6.49 -7.48
CA LEU A 40 2.34 -6.09 -7.28
C LEU A 40 2.46 -4.63 -6.86
N ILE A 41 3.01 -4.47 -5.67
CA ILE A 41 3.62 -3.30 -5.02
C ILE A 41 4.72 -2.58 -5.81
N TYR A 42 4.55 -1.40 -6.41
CA TYR A 42 5.68 -0.68 -7.00
C TYR A 42 5.79 0.77 -6.52
N SER A 43 7.03 1.24 -6.32
CA SER A 43 7.31 2.67 -6.18
C SER A 43 7.41 3.35 -7.54
N PHE A 44 7.25 4.67 -7.54
CA PHE A 44 7.44 5.49 -8.74
C PHE A 44 8.88 5.45 -9.29
N LYS A 45 9.88 5.01 -8.51
CA LYS A 45 11.24 4.72 -9.00
C LYS A 45 11.39 3.37 -9.71
N GLY A 46 10.29 2.67 -9.95
CA GLY A 46 10.29 1.39 -10.65
C GLY A 46 10.71 0.19 -9.79
N SER A 47 11.00 0.40 -8.50
CA SER A 47 11.34 -0.68 -7.56
C SER A 47 10.08 -1.44 -7.14
N HIS A 48 10.16 -2.77 -7.20
CA HIS A 48 9.14 -3.62 -6.60
C HIS A 48 9.24 -3.57 -5.08
N LEU A 49 8.13 -3.25 -4.42
CA LEU A 49 8.04 -3.09 -2.97
C LEU A 49 7.51 -4.34 -2.29
N GLY A 50 6.50 -5.00 -2.87
CA GLY A 50 5.79 -6.06 -2.16
C GLY A 50 4.52 -6.53 -2.86
N TRP A 51 3.61 -7.17 -2.11
CA TRP A 51 2.42 -7.81 -2.66
C TRP A 51 1.15 -7.43 -1.91
N ILE A 52 0.03 -7.38 -2.61
CA ILE A 52 -1.31 -7.46 -2.03
C ILE A 52 -1.79 -8.91 -2.13
N LYS A 53 -2.19 -9.51 -1.02
CA LYS A 53 -2.83 -10.83 -1.03
C LYS A 53 -3.89 -10.89 0.05
N ASP A 54 -5.08 -11.35 -0.32
CA ASP A 54 -6.21 -11.52 0.59
C ASP A 54 -6.48 -10.23 1.41
N GLU A 55 -6.39 -9.06 0.75
CA GLU A 55 -6.59 -7.72 1.32
C GLU A 55 -5.52 -7.31 2.37
N VAL A 56 -4.37 -7.98 2.37
CA VAL A 56 -3.21 -7.70 3.22
C VAL A 56 -2.02 -7.30 2.35
N LEU A 57 -1.27 -6.30 2.80
CA LEU A 57 -0.05 -5.82 2.15
C LEU A 57 1.15 -6.49 2.79
N TYR A 58 2.05 -7.02 1.96
CA TYR A 58 3.25 -7.72 2.36
C TYR A 58 4.50 -7.05 1.78
N ASP A 59 5.58 -6.97 2.57
CA ASP A 59 6.88 -6.53 2.09
C ASP A 59 7.68 -7.63 1.35
N GLY A 60 8.90 -7.28 0.92
CA GLY A 60 9.86 -8.17 0.28
C GLY A 60 10.20 -9.44 1.06
N ASP A 61 10.08 -9.41 2.39
CA ASP A 61 10.38 -10.53 3.28
C ASP A 61 9.13 -11.38 3.59
N GLY A 62 7.97 -10.98 3.05
CA GLY A 62 6.70 -11.65 3.25
C GLY A 62 6.02 -11.30 4.57
N GLN A 63 6.42 -10.20 5.21
CA GLN A 63 5.85 -9.72 6.47
C GLN A 63 4.75 -8.69 6.22
N ILE A 64 3.77 -8.61 7.13
CA ILE A 64 2.60 -7.74 6.99
C ILE A 64 2.99 -6.28 7.26
N VAL A 65 2.79 -5.40 6.28
CA VAL A 65 3.01 -3.95 6.43
C VAL A 65 1.71 -3.17 6.67
N GLY A 66 0.58 -3.74 6.24
CA GLY A 66 -0.73 -3.10 6.39
C GLY A 66 -1.84 -3.96 5.82
N SER A 67 -3.07 -3.43 5.83
CA SER A 67 -4.26 -4.17 5.40
C SER A 67 -5.37 -3.25 4.95
N PHE A 68 -6.35 -3.81 4.25
CA PHE A 68 -7.62 -3.12 3.99
C PHE A 68 -8.48 -3.16 5.25
N GLU A 69 -9.54 -2.34 5.30
CA GLU A 69 -10.45 -2.25 6.45
C GLU A 69 -10.97 -3.62 6.93
N SER A 70 -11.32 -4.51 6.00
CA SER A 70 -11.86 -5.86 6.25
C SER A 70 -10.89 -6.82 6.94
N LYS A 71 -9.57 -6.57 6.84
CA LYS A 71 -8.52 -7.41 7.42
C LYS A 71 -7.70 -6.70 8.50
N CYS A 72 -8.08 -5.47 8.83
CA CYS A 72 -7.46 -4.74 9.93
C CYS A 72 -7.61 -5.55 11.22
N LYS A 73 -6.50 -5.83 11.90
CA LYS A 73 -6.49 -6.54 13.20
C LYS A 73 -7.09 -5.69 14.33
N CYS A 74 -7.16 -4.38 14.13
CA CYS A 74 -7.64 -3.40 15.07
C CYS A 74 -9.02 -2.87 14.66
N ILE A 75 -9.74 -2.23 15.58
CA ILE A 75 -10.92 -1.45 15.21
C ILE A 75 -10.41 -0.23 14.43
N PRO A 76 -10.69 -0.12 13.12
CA PRO A 76 -10.21 1.01 12.34
C PRO A 76 -10.76 2.30 12.92
N ALA A 77 -9.89 3.29 13.13
CA ALA A 77 -10.32 4.60 13.58
C ALA A 77 -11.34 5.14 12.55
N LYS A 78 -12.60 5.31 12.98
CA LYS A 78 -13.70 5.84 12.15
C LYS A 78 -13.59 7.35 11.94
N GLU A 79 -12.38 7.86 11.78
CA GLU A 79 -12.22 9.26 11.39
C GLU A 79 -12.89 9.47 10.04
N LYS A 80 -13.47 10.65 9.84
CA LYS A 80 -13.93 11.07 8.51
C LYS A 80 -12.70 11.33 7.65
N ILE A 81 -12.17 10.26 7.06
CA ILE A 81 -11.11 10.36 6.07
C ILE A 81 -11.75 11.00 4.84
N SER A 82 -11.28 12.20 4.48
CA SER A 82 -11.65 12.87 3.25
C SER A 82 -10.47 12.75 2.26
N PRO A 83 -10.29 11.57 1.64
CA PRO A 83 -9.19 11.37 0.70
C PRO A 83 -9.36 12.35 -0.45
N LYS A 84 -8.36 13.20 -0.65
CA LYS A 84 -8.28 14.08 -1.82
C LYS A 84 -7.36 13.40 -2.81
N ARG A 85 -7.59 13.63 -4.09
CA ARG A 85 -6.63 13.27 -5.13
C ARG A 85 -6.10 14.58 -5.72
N ALA A 86 -4.79 14.73 -5.75
CA ALA A 86 -4.14 15.93 -6.28
C ALA A 86 -3.18 15.55 -7.41
N ASP A 87 -2.05 14.95 -7.07
CA ASP A 87 -0.90 14.84 -7.97
C ASP A 87 -0.43 13.41 -8.16
N LYS A 88 -0.12 13.08 -9.42
CA LYS A 88 0.53 11.83 -9.80
C LYS A 88 2.02 12.07 -9.95
N GLN A 89 2.81 11.18 -9.37
CA GLN A 89 4.25 11.12 -9.65
C GLN A 89 4.49 10.47 -11.02
N GLU A 90 5.59 10.85 -11.67
CA GLU A 90 6.06 10.24 -12.90
C GLU A 90 6.64 8.85 -12.61
N MET A 91 6.36 7.88 -13.49
CA MET A 91 6.81 6.49 -13.31
C MET A 91 8.14 6.26 -14.03
N GLU A 92 9.16 5.84 -13.29
CA GLU A 92 10.44 5.41 -13.85
C GLU A 92 10.39 3.98 -14.43
N PRO A 93 11.37 3.59 -15.26
CA PRO A 93 11.46 2.23 -15.78
C PRO A 93 11.48 1.18 -14.69
N ARG A 94 10.65 0.14 -14.87
CA ARG A 94 10.43 -0.91 -13.87
C ARG A 94 11.63 -1.85 -13.76
N GLN A 95 12.00 -2.16 -12.53
CA GLN A 95 12.91 -3.24 -12.20
C GLN A 95 12.16 -4.58 -12.17
N LYS A 96 12.91 -5.68 -12.30
CA LYS A 96 12.34 -7.03 -12.18
C LYS A 96 11.75 -7.19 -10.76
N PRO A 97 10.54 -7.75 -10.62
CA PRO A 97 9.99 -8.02 -9.30
C PRO A 97 10.89 -8.95 -8.50
N MET A 98 10.88 -8.76 -7.18
CA MET A 98 11.53 -9.66 -6.23
C MET A 98 10.93 -11.07 -6.35
N GLU A 99 11.70 -12.09 -5.96
CA GLU A 99 11.15 -13.43 -5.81
C GLU A 99 10.07 -13.42 -4.73
N LYS A 100 8.97 -14.15 -4.98
CA LYS A 100 7.83 -14.16 -4.08
C LYS A 100 8.19 -14.89 -2.79
N PRO A 101 8.11 -14.23 -1.61
CA PRO A 101 8.44 -14.85 -0.33
C PRO A 101 7.31 -15.75 0.15
N ASN A 102 7.58 -16.47 1.23
CA ASN A 102 6.53 -17.11 2.02
C ASN A 102 5.85 -16.05 2.88
N PHE A 103 4.57 -15.77 2.61
CA PHE A 103 3.80 -14.81 3.40
C PHE A 103 3.58 -15.33 4.82
N THR A 104 4.01 -14.53 5.80
CA THR A 104 3.94 -14.85 7.22
C THR A 104 2.74 -14.15 7.87
N LYS A 105 2.56 -14.41 9.17
CA LYS A 105 1.61 -13.66 10.03
C LYS A 105 2.32 -12.58 10.86
N THR A 106 3.63 -12.43 10.69
CA THR A 106 4.44 -11.46 11.43
C THR A 106 4.29 -10.09 10.82
N GLU A 107 4.31 -9.07 11.65
CA GLU A 107 4.29 -7.68 11.21
C GLU A 107 5.70 -7.27 10.79
N SER A 108 5.79 -6.51 9.72
CA SER A 108 7.03 -5.91 9.26
C SER A 108 7.52 -4.90 10.29
N PHE A 109 8.84 -4.74 10.35
CA PHE A 109 9.47 -3.65 11.10
C PHE A 109 9.25 -2.28 10.42
N ARG A 110 8.91 -2.28 9.13
CA ARG A 110 8.61 -1.05 8.38
C ARG A 110 7.14 -0.68 8.57
N ASP A 111 6.88 0.59 8.87
CA ASP A 111 5.52 1.13 8.83
C ASP A 111 5.01 1.23 7.39
N LEU A 112 3.68 1.33 7.24
CA LEU A 112 3.01 1.32 5.94
C LEU A 112 3.45 2.50 5.07
N MET A 113 3.52 3.72 5.61
CA MET A 113 3.91 4.88 4.83
C MET A 113 5.38 4.85 4.40
N THR A 114 6.29 4.37 5.25
CA THR A 114 7.71 4.16 4.89
C THR A 114 7.84 3.07 3.83
N PHE A 115 7.04 2.01 3.90
CA PHE A 115 6.99 0.98 2.87
C PHE A 115 6.55 1.54 1.51
N LEU A 116 5.48 2.35 1.49
CA LEU A 116 4.93 2.92 0.25
C LEU A 116 5.80 4.04 -0.32
N ASN A 117 6.34 4.93 0.52
CA ASN A 117 7.22 6.04 0.13
C ASN A 117 8.69 5.64 0.04
N ASN A 118 8.98 4.37 -0.27
CA ASN A 118 10.36 3.94 -0.46
C ASN A 118 10.94 4.64 -1.71
N LYS A 119 11.55 5.80 -1.45
CA LYS A 119 12.23 6.65 -2.42
C LYS A 119 13.63 6.10 -2.62
#